data_AF-A0A429ZCZ6-F1
#
_entry.id   AF-A0A429ZCZ6-F1
#
_cell.length_a   1.000
_cell.length_b   1.000
_cell.length_c   1.000
_cell.angle_alpha   90.00
_cell.angle_beta   90.00
_cell.angle_gamma   90.00
#
_symmetry.space_group_name_H-M   'P 1'
#
loop_
_entity.id
_entity.type
_entity.pdbx_description
1 polymer ?
#
loop_
_entity_poly.entity_id
_entity_poly.type
_entity_poly.pdbx_seq_one_letter_code
_entity_poly.pdbx_strand_id
1 'polypeptide(L)' 'MNKKILWTLLLFVTCWLFILGLRKNHLIFYLSSLILAYLVQKKGSDVLFEEYNERKARQKAELTKMIKDKEKSKKVEESL' A
#
# COMPACT_ATOMS: atom_id res chain seq x y z
N MET A 1 20.42 9.22 -5.67
CA MET A 1 19.43 9.56 -4.61
C MET A 1 18.57 8.33 -4.36
N ASN A 2 18.46 7.84 -3.12
CA ASN A 2 17.62 6.68 -2.81
C ASN A 2 16.15 7.01 -3.12
N LYS A 3 15.54 6.32 -4.11
CA LYS A 3 14.16 6.57 -4.54
C LYS A 3 13.17 6.48 -3.36
N LYS A 4 13.41 5.56 -2.43
CA LYS A 4 12.65 5.40 -1.19
C LYS A 4 12.65 6.69 -0.35
N ILE A 5 13.83 7.30 -0.14
CA ILE A 5 13.98 8.55 0.63
C ILE A 5 13.24 9.71 -0.05
N LEU A 6 13.28 9.80 -1.38
CA LEU A 6 12.53 10.82 -2.14
C LEU A 6 11.03 10.70 -1.85
N TRP A 7 10.46 9.51 -1.99
CA TRP A 7 9.04 9.29 -1.77
C TRP A 7 8.64 9.45 -0.30
N THR A 8 9.50 9.07 0.65
CA THR A 8 9.29 9.33 2.08
C THR A 8 9.26 10.83 2.39
N LEU A 9 10.20 11.60 1.85
CA LEU A 9 10.20 13.07 2.00
C LEU A 9 8.97 13.70 1.36
N LEU A 10 8.55 13.21 0.18
CA LEU A 10 7.37 13.73 -0.50
C LEU A 10 6.09 13.43 0.29
N LEU A 11 5.97 12.23 0.87
CA LEU A 11 4.88 11.87 1.78
C LEU A 11 4.88 12.79 3.01
N PHE A 12 6.06 13.04 3.60
CA PHE A 12 6.20 13.93 4.75
C PHE A 12 5.76 15.36 4.43
N VAL A 13 6.19 15.91 3.29
CA VAL A 13 5.77 17.22 2.79
C VAL A 13 4.25 17.26 2.57
N THR A 14 3.67 16.18 2.06
CA THR A 14 2.21 16.07 1.85
C THR A 14 1.46 16.17 3.19
N CYS A 15 1.89 15.43 4.21
CA CYS A 15 1.32 15.54 5.56
C CYS A 15 1.50 16.95 6.15
N TRP A 16 2.65 17.56 5.95
CA TRP A 16 2.92 18.93 6.41
C TRP A 16 1.99 19.95 5.75
N LEU A 17 1.77 19.82 4.43
CA LEU A 17 0.83 20.66 3.68
C LEU A 17 -0.60 20.54 4.20
N PHE A 18 -1.02 19.31 4.52
CA PHE A 18 -2.34 19.05 5.10
C PHE A 18 -2.51 19.73 6.46
N ILE A 19 -1.50 19.63 7.34
CA ILE A 19 -1.51 20.30 8.66
C ILE A 19 -1.51 21.83 8.51
N LEU A 20 -0.75 22.36 7.55
CA LEU A 20 -0.78 23.80 7.25
C LEU A 20 -2.14 24.24 6.70
N GLY A 21 -2.80 23.41 5.90
CA GLY A 21 -4.18 23.59 5.46
C GLY A 21 -5.15 23.66 6.64
N LEU A 22 -5.04 22.74 7.59
CA LEU A 22 -5.81 22.74 8.85
C LEU A 22 -5.65 24.04 9.64
N ARG A 23 -4.43 24.55 9.74
CA ARG A 23 -4.17 25.81 10.47
C ARG A 23 -4.73 27.04 9.76
N LYS A 24 -4.59 27.11 8.44
CA LYS A 24 -4.93 28.30 7.65
C LYS A 24 -6.38 28.31 7.13
N ASN A 25 -7.10 27.20 7.23
CA ASN A 25 -8.46 27.01 6.69
C ASN A 25 -8.62 27.35 5.19
N HIS A 26 -7.51 27.30 4.44
CA HIS A 26 -7.50 27.59 3.01
C HIS A 26 -7.70 26.31 2.19
N LEU A 27 -8.82 26.21 1.48
CA LEU A 27 -9.21 25.06 0.66
C LEU A 27 -8.15 24.60 -0.35
N ILE A 28 -7.35 25.53 -0.87
CA ILE A 28 -6.29 25.25 -1.87
C ILE A 28 -5.20 24.32 -1.29
N PHE A 29 -4.88 24.44 0.01
CA PHE A 29 -3.89 23.56 0.65
C PHE A 29 -4.41 22.14 0.82
N TYR A 30 -5.72 21.97 1.09
CA TYR A 30 -6.31 20.64 1.11
C TYR A 30 -6.30 20.01 -0.28
N LEU A 31 -6.72 20.75 -1.31
CA LEU A 31 -6.77 20.24 -2.68
C LEU A 31 -5.37 19.80 -3.17
N SER A 32 -4.36 20.63 -2.93
CA SER A 32 -2.96 20.30 -3.27
C SER A 32 -2.44 19.11 -2.47
N SER A 33 -2.75 19.01 -1.17
CA SER A 33 -2.38 17.84 -0.36
C SER A 33 -3.03 16.55 -0.87
N LEU A 34 -4.28 16.62 -1.33
CA LEU A 34 -5.02 15.49 -1.88
C LEU A 34 -4.40 15.01 -3.20
N ILE A 35 -4.05 15.94 -4.10
CA ILE A 35 -3.38 15.64 -5.37
C ILE A 35 -2.00 15.03 -5.12
N LEU A 36 -1.22 15.60 -4.19
CA LEU A 36 0.09 15.05 -3.82
C LEU A 36 -0.05 13.65 -3.21
N ALA A 37 -1.03 13.43 -2.32
CA ALA A 37 -1.29 12.14 -1.72
C ALA A 37 -1.64 11.09 -2.79
N TYR A 38 -2.48 11.47 -3.76
CA TYR A 38 -2.80 10.60 -4.89
C TYR A 38 -1.56 10.25 -5.73
N LEU A 39 -0.69 11.22 -6.00
CA LEU A 39 0.56 10.97 -6.75
C LEU A 39 1.51 10.05 -5.98
N VAL A 40 1.66 10.25 -4.68
CA VAL A 40 2.48 9.39 -3.81
C VAL A 40 1.87 7.99 -3.75
N GLN A 41 0.54 7.86 -3.69
CA GLN A 41 -0.10 6.55 -3.71
C GLN A 41 0.06 5.84 -5.06
N LYS A 42 -0.02 6.56 -6.18
CA LYS A 42 0.10 5.95 -7.51
C LYS A 42 1.53 5.54 -7.88
N LYS A 43 2.53 6.32 -7.48
CA LYS A 43 3.94 6.12 -7.91
C LYS A 43 4.91 5.81 -6.78
N GLY A 44 4.64 6.31 -5.58
CA GLY A 44 5.47 6.10 -4.40
C GLY A 44 5.09 4.85 -3.62
N SER A 45 3.83 4.38 -3.70
CA SER A 45 3.35 3.24 -2.93
C SER A 45 4.16 1.98 -3.21
N ASP A 46 4.46 1.68 -4.47
CA ASP A 46 5.23 0.49 -4.84
C ASP A 46 6.65 0.54 -4.29
N VAL A 47 7.23 1.73 -4.09
CA VAL A 47 8.61 1.91 -3.58
C VAL A 47 8.64 2.03 -2.05
N LEU A 48 7.64 2.67 -1.46
CA LEU A 48 7.52 2.84 -0.01
C LEU A 48 7.09 1.54 0.67
N PHE A 49 6.14 0.83 0.06
CA PHE A 49 5.51 -0.35 0.61
C PHE A 49 5.90 -1.64 -0.12
N GLU A 50 6.96 -1.63 -0.93
CA GLU A 50 7.48 -2.83 -1.62
C GLU A 50 7.56 -4.03 -0.67
N GLU A 51 8.26 -3.84 0.44
CA GLU A 51 8.49 -4.89 1.44
C GLU A 51 7.20 -5.35 2.13
N TYR A 52 6.27 -4.43 2.37
CA TYR A 52 4.96 -4.75 2.93
C TYR A 52 4.09 -5.54 1.94
N ASN A 53 4.08 -5.11 0.68
CA ASN A 53 3.33 -5.74 -0.41
C ASN A 53 3.86 -7.14 -0.69
N GLU A 54 5.18 -7.33 -0.68
CA GLU A 54 5.81 -8.65 -0.79
C GLU A 54 5.36 -9.59 0.34
N ARG A 55 5.41 -9.13 1.59
CA ARG A 55 4.97 -9.94 2.75
C ARG A 55 3.51 -10.34 2.60
N LYS A 56 2.65 -9.40 2.19
CA LYS A 56 1.22 -9.65 1.98
C LYS A 56 0.97 -10.61 0.81
N ALA A 57 1.75 -10.50 -0.26
CA ALA A 57 1.66 -11.41 -1.40
C ALA A 57 2.05 -12.85 -1.03
N ARG A 58 3.13 -13.01 -0.24
CA ARG A 58 3.55 -14.34 0.28
C ARG A 58 2.46 -14.96 1.15
N GLN A 59 1.89 -14.21 2.08
CA GLN A 59 0.79 -14.71 2.93
C GLN A 59 -0.43 -15.14 2.11
N LYS A 60 -0.81 -14.38 1.08
CA LYS A 60 -1.91 -14.77 0.18
C LYS A 60 -1.59 -16.04 -0.60
N ALA A 61 -0.35 -16.19 -1.06
CA ALA A 61 0.09 -17.38 -1.79
C ALA A 61 0.07 -18.62 -0.89
N GLU A 62 0.51 -18.50 0.36
CA GLU A 62 0.45 -19.58 1.36
C GLU A 62 -1.00 -19.98 1.67
N LEU A 63 -1.89 -19.02 1.93
CA LEU A 63 -3.31 -19.29 2.12
C LEU A 63 -3.91 -20.04 0.92
N THR A 64 -3.58 -19.58 -0.29
CA THR A 64 -4.10 -20.17 -1.53
C THR A 64 -3.62 -21.62 -1.69
N LYS A 65 -2.36 -21.91 -1.34
CA LYS A 65 -1.82 -23.28 -1.32
C LYS A 65 -2.56 -24.15 -0.32
N MET A 66 -2.72 -23.68 0.92
CA MET A 66 -3.43 -24.43 1.98
C MET A 66 -4.88 -24.78 1.58
N ILE A 67 -5.58 -23.87 0.91
CA ILE A 67 -6.94 -24.12 0.42
C ILE A 67 -6.94 -25.20 -0.67
N LYS A 68 -6.06 -25.09 -1.67
CA LYS A 68 -5.93 -26.09 -2.73
C LYS A 68 -5.54 -27.46 -2.22
N ASP A 69 -4.63 -27.53 -1.25
CA ASP A 69 -4.20 -28.78 -0.64
C ASP A 69 -5.35 -29.43 0.15
N LYS A 70 -6.14 -28.64 0.89
CA LYS A 70 -7.37 -29.12 1.54
C LYS A 70 -8.40 -29.65 0.54
N GLU A 71 -8.66 -28.93 -0.55
CA GLU A 71 -9.60 -29.36 -1.58
C GLU A 71 -9.14 -30.65 -2.27
N LYS A 72 -7.83 -30.81 -2.47
CA LYS A 72 -7.25 -32.01 -3.07
C LYS A 72 -7.34 -33.21 -2.14
N SER A 73 -7.03 -33.05 -0.85
CA SER A 73 -7.20 -34.12 0.15
C SER A 73 -8.66 -34.56 0.27
N LYS A 74 -9.61 -33.62 0.26
CA LYS A 74 -11.05 -33.93 0.34
C LYS A 74 -11.54 -34.76 -0.86
N LYS A 75 -11.10 -34.44 -2.08
CA LYS A 75 -11.46 -35.21 -3.28
C LYS A 75 -10.91 -36.64 -3.28
N VAL A 76 -9.75 -36.86 -2.68
CA VAL A 76 -9.14 -38.20 -2.56
C VAL A 76 -9.94 -39.05 -1.57
N GLU A 77 -10.39 -38.45 -0.46
CA GLU A 77 -11.21 -39.11 0.56
C GLU A 77 -12.61 -39.49 0.05
N GLU A 78 -13.25 -38.66 -0.79
CA GLU A 78 -14.56 -38.93 -1.40
C GLU A 78 -14.50 -39.97 -2.55
N SER A 79 -13.30 -40.39 -2.97
CA SER A 79 -13.09 -41.37 -4.06
C SER A 79 -12.70 -42.77 -3.58
N LEU A 80 -12.61 -42.97 -2.26
CA LEU A 80 -12.38 -44.25 -1.56
C LEU A 80 -13.70 -44.78 -1.00
#